data_AF-A0A1J3H4D5-F1
#
_entry.id   AF-A0A1J3H4D5-F1
#
_cell.length_a   1.000
_cell.length_b   1.000
_cell.length_c   1.000
_cell.angle_alpha   90.00
_cell.angle_beta   90.00
_cell.angle_gamma   90.00
#
_symmetry.space_group_name_H-M   'P 1'
#
loop_
_entity.id
_entity.type
_entity.pdbx_description
1 polymer ?
#
loop_
_entity_poly.entity_id
_entity_poly.type
_entity_poly.pdbx_seq_one_letter_code
_entity_poly.pdbx_strand_id
1 'polypeptide(L)'
;MATRSLFSSFFFRVLLLFFSLSERSVISNGQGVGINYGQIANNLPSPARVAVLLRSLNITRVKLYDADPNVLFSFSNSQVDFMIGLGNEFLQNMSTDPTKAQNWIQQRLEPHISKTRITSIVVGNEIFKTNDRVLIENLLPAMKSVYAALVNLGLEKQVAVTSAHSLDILQTSYPPSSGSFKEEFVQFLQPLLDFHSQIKSPFLINAYPFFAYKDSPKEVPLEYVLFEPNQGMIDPNTNLHYDNMLFAQVDALYSAIKTLGHTDVEVRISETGWPSKGDENENGASPENAALYNGNLLRLIQQRKATPAKQSVPIDVYVFALFNENLKPGPTSERNYGLFYPDGKPVYNVGLQGYLPDIIYSSSAITIKILNLWRAVMGLAVTGWILLDMGGKIWMR
;
A
#
# COMPACT_ATOMS: atom_id res chain seq x y z
N MET A 1 39.52 26.82 -39.30
CA MET A 1 39.54 26.58 -37.83
C MET A 1 38.21 26.89 -37.14
N ALA A 2 37.35 27.77 -37.67
CA ALA A 2 36.08 28.17 -37.03
C ALA A 2 34.94 27.12 -37.09
N THR A 3 34.93 26.21 -38.05
CA THR A 3 33.82 25.24 -38.26
C THR A 3 33.86 24.02 -37.33
N ARG A 4 35.03 23.67 -36.76
CA ARG A 4 35.15 22.55 -35.80
C ARG A 4 34.67 22.91 -34.38
N SER A 5 34.68 24.19 -34.02
CA SER A 5 34.24 24.69 -32.70
C SER A 5 32.71 24.66 -32.54
N LEU A 6 31.97 24.97 -33.61
CA LEU A 6 30.51 25.00 -33.60
C LEU A 6 29.88 23.60 -33.49
N PHE A 7 30.49 22.59 -34.12
CA PHE A 7 30.04 21.20 -34.01
C PHE A 7 30.22 20.60 -32.60
N SER A 8 31.31 20.97 -31.92
CA SER A 8 31.59 20.56 -30.53
C SER A 8 30.62 21.21 -29.54
N SER A 9 30.31 22.50 -29.71
CA SER A 9 29.34 23.22 -28.89
C SER A 9 27.92 22.67 -29.03
N PHE A 10 27.53 22.28 -30.24
CA PHE A 10 26.21 21.70 -30.50
C PHE A 10 26.06 20.31 -29.85
N PHE A 11 27.08 19.45 -29.99
CA PHE A 11 27.08 18.13 -29.34
C PHE A 11 27.05 18.23 -27.81
N PHE A 12 27.77 19.18 -27.23
CA PHE A 12 27.78 19.40 -25.78
C PHE A 12 26.42 19.92 -25.26
N ARG A 13 25.74 20.78 -26.03
CA ARG A 13 24.39 21.27 -25.69
C ARG A 13 23.31 20.20 -25.85
N VAL A 14 23.44 19.31 -26.84
CA VAL A 14 22.55 18.14 -26.99
C VAL A 14 22.80 17.13 -25.87
N LEU A 15 24.06 16.88 -25.47
CA LEU A 15 24.38 16.02 -24.33
C LEU A 15 23.83 16.56 -23.01
N LEU A 16 23.89 17.89 -22.79
CA LEU A 16 23.28 18.55 -21.64
C LEU A 16 21.74 18.49 -21.65
N LEU A 17 21.11 18.51 -22.84
CA LEU A 17 19.67 18.28 -23.00
C LEU A 17 19.27 16.82 -22.72
N PHE A 18 20.15 15.85 -22.99
CA PHE A 18 19.92 14.44 -22.61
C PHE A 18 20.17 14.19 -21.11
N PHE A 19 21.09 14.91 -20.48
CA PHE A 19 21.31 14.86 -19.02
C PHE A 19 20.25 15.64 -18.21
N SER A 20 19.61 16.67 -18.79
CA SER A 20 18.51 17.40 -18.13
C SER A 20 17.15 16.69 -18.26
N LEU A 21 17.05 15.65 -19.08
CA LEU A 21 15.83 14.83 -19.24
C LEU A 21 15.81 13.56 -18.35
N SER A 22 16.85 13.32 -17.53
CA SER A 22 16.91 12.13 -16.65
C SER A 22 16.43 12.35 -15.21
N GLU A 23 15.92 13.53 -14.85
CA GLU A 23 15.21 13.71 -13.58
C GLU A 23 13.74 13.32 -13.72
N ARG A 24 13.48 12.05 -14.04
CA ARG A 24 12.25 11.40 -13.59
C ARG A 24 12.51 10.88 -12.19
N SER A 25 12.27 11.72 -11.19
CA SER A 25 11.88 11.19 -9.89
C SER A 25 10.68 10.27 -10.13
N VAL A 26 10.84 8.98 -9.88
CA VAL A 26 9.72 8.03 -9.88
C VAL A 26 8.97 8.28 -8.58
N ILE A 27 8.29 9.42 -8.49
CA ILE A 27 7.11 9.52 -7.66
C ILE A 27 6.08 8.73 -8.46
N SER A 28 5.78 7.51 -8.00
CA SER A 28 4.65 6.73 -8.52
C SER A 28 3.41 7.63 -8.38
N ASN A 29 2.99 8.23 -9.49
CA ASN A 29 1.67 8.84 -9.62
C ASN A 29 0.72 7.67 -9.42
N GLY A 30 0.18 7.49 -8.21
CA GLY A 30 -0.60 6.32 -7.82
C GLY A 30 -1.70 6.02 -8.85
N GLN A 31 -1.40 5.13 -9.78
CA GLN A 31 -2.36 4.65 -10.76
C GLN A 31 -2.96 3.37 -10.19
N GLY A 32 -4.26 3.42 -9.89
CA GLY A 32 -5.01 2.29 -9.37
C GLY A 32 -5.02 2.20 -7.85
N VAL A 33 -5.82 1.23 -7.38
CA VAL A 33 -6.10 0.99 -5.96
C VAL A 33 -4.88 0.39 -5.24
N GLY A 34 -4.56 0.94 -4.07
CA GLY A 34 -3.69 0.29 -3.10
C GLY A 34 -4.49 -0.63 -2.16
N ILE A 35 -3.87 -1.70 -1.67
CA ILE A 35 -4.48 -2.58 -0.67
C ILE A 35 -3.55 -2.76 0.52
N ASN A 36 -4.11 -2.73 1.74
CA ASN A 36 -3.39 -3.13 2.94
C ASN A 36 -3.35 -4.66 3.01
N TYR A 37 -2.16 -5.25 3.04
CA TYR A 37 -1.99 -6.68 3.26
C TYR A 37 -1.58 -6.91 4.73
N GLY A 38 -2.57 -6.93 5.61
CA GLY A 38 -2.41 -7.28 7.01
C GLY A 38 -2.14 -8.78 7.21
N GLN A 39 -1.33 -9.10 8.22
CA GLN A 39 -0.85 -10.46 8.51
C GLN A 39 -1.13 -10.90 9.95
N ILE A 40 -1.99 -10.20 10.70
CA ILE A 40 -2.36 -10.56 12.08
C ILE A 40 -3.43 -11.65 12.06
N ALA A 41 -3.05 -12.82 11.54
CA ALA A 41 -3.89 -14.00 11.41
C ALA A 41 -3.07 -15.28 11.29
N ASN A 42 -3.69 -16.42 11.60
CA ASN A 42 -3.03 -17.74 11.54
C ASN A 42 -3.55 -18.66 10.43
N ASN A 43 -4.43 -18.15 9.56
CA ASN A 43 -5.12 -18.93 8.52
C ASN A 43 -5.00 -18.31 7.12
N LEU A 44 -4.12 -17.32 6.94
CA LEU A 44 -3.91 -16.64 5.66
C LEU A 44 -3.27 -17.57 4.62
N PRO A 45 -3.55 -17.34 3.32
CA PRO A 45 -2.86 -18.05 2.25
C PRO A 45 -1.39 -17.66 2.20
N SER A 46 -0.56 -18.52 1.61
CA SER A 46 0.88 -18.23 1.47
C SER A 46 1.11 -16.96 0.61
N PRO A 47 2.19 -16.20 0.84
CA PRO A 47 2.43 -14.98 0.09
C PRO A 47 2.49 -15.17 -1.44
N ALA A 48 2.96 -16.33 -1.92
CA ALA A 48 2.94 -16.69 -3.34
C ALA A 48 1.50 -16.80 -3.90
N ARG A 49 0.56 -17.35 -3.14
CA ARG A 49 -0.86 -17.38 -3.55
C ARG A 49 -1.48 -16.00 -3.49
N VAL A 50 -1.08 -15.17 -2.52
CA VAL A 50 -1.50 -13.76 -2.46
C VAL A 50 -1.01 -12.98 -3.68
N ALA A 51 0.23 -13.21 -4.14
CA ALA A 51 0.74 -12.61 -5.36
C ALA A 51 -0.08 -12.99 -6.61
N VAL A 52 -0.55 -14.25 -6.69
CA VAL A 52 -1.47 -14.69 -7.76
C VAL A 52 -2.82 -13.99 -7.64
N LEU A 53 -3.39 -13.91 -6.43
CA LEU A 53 -4.66 -13.23 -6.19
C LEU A 53 -4.59 -11.76 -6.62
N LEU A 54 -3.60 -11.01 -6.12
CA LEU A 54 -3.48 -9.58 -6.43
C LEU A 54 -3.27 -9.33 -7.91
N ARG A 55 -2.51 -10.20 -8.60
CA ARG A 55 -2.38 -10.15 -10.06
C ARG A 55 -3.73 -10.36 -10.76
N SER A 56 -4.53 -11.33 -10.32
CA SER A 56 -5.87 -11.58 -10.90
C SER A 56 -6.83 -10.40 -10.70
N LEU A 57 -6.62 -9.62 -9.63
CA LEU A 57 -7.40 -8.43 -9.30
C LEU A 57 -6.87 -7.14 -9.94
N ASN A 58 -5.77 -7.21 -10.69
CA ASN A 58 -5.03 -6.03 -11.20
C ASN A 58 -4.64 -5.03 -10.10
N ILE A 59 -4.36 -5.52 -8.89
CA ILE A 59 -3.86 -4.69 -7.79
C ILE A 59 -2.34 -4.65 -7.86
N THR A 60 -1.78 -3.46 -8.06
CA THR A 60 -0.35 -3.24 -8.26
C THR A 60 0.30 -2.45 -7.13
N ARG A 61 -0.41 -2.19 -6.03
CA ARG A 61 0.06 -1.39 -4.90
C ARG A 61 -0.32 -2.05 -3.59
N VAL A 62 0.65 -2.32 -2.73
CA VAL A 62 0.47 -3.01 -1.46
C VAL A 62 1.13 -2.23 -0.33
N LYS A 63 0.42 -2.05 0.78
CA LYS A 63 1.01 -1.60 2.05
C LYS A 63 1.14 -2.82 2.97
N LEU A 64 2.37 -3.11 3.38
CA LEU A 64 2.71 -4.07 4.44
C LEU A 64 3.01 -3.30 5.73
N TYR A 65 2.71 -3.92 6.87
CA TYR A 65 2.97 -3.35 8.20
C TYR A 65 4.34 -3.72 8.76
N ASP A 66 5.07 -4.57 8.06
CA ASP A 66 6.44 -4.98 8.36
C ASP A 66 7.23 -5.16 7.05
N ALA A 67 8.45 -5.72 7.18
CA ALA A 67 9.30 -6.12 6.06
C ALA A 67 9.45 -7.66 6.02
N ASP A 68 8.35 -8.41 5.95
CA ASP A 68 8.38 -9.88 5.84
C ASP A 68 9.15 -10.32 4.57
N PRO A 69 10.32 -10.98 4.71
CA PRO A 69 11.13 -11.39 3.58
C PRO A 69 10.43 -12.44 2.71
N ASN A 70 9.51 -13.24 3.27
CA ASN A 70 8.77 -14.24 2.50
C ASN A 70 7.78 -13.58 1.54
N VAL A 71 7.13 -12.50 1.99
CA VAL A 71 6.26 -11.70 1.13
C VAL A 71 7.10 -10.99 0.08
N LEU A 72 8.12 -10.24 0.48
CA LEU A 72 8.96 -9.50 -0.47
C LEU A 72 9.61 -10.42 -1.52
N PHE A 73 10.04 -11.62 -1.13
CA PHE A 73 10.55 -12.62 -2.04
C PHE A 73 9.47 -13.15 -3.00
N SER A 74 8.29 -13.51 -2.50
CA SER A 74 7.19 -14.06 -3.32
C SER A 74 6.67 -13.09 -4.37
N PHE A 75 6.86 -11.78 -4.16
CA PHE A 75 6.49 -10.73 -5.11
C PHE A 75 7.65 -10.27 -6.02
N SER A 76 8.78 -10.98 -6.03
CA SER A 76 9.91 -10.69 -6.94
C SER A 76 9.44 -10.65 -8.40
N ASN A 77 9.81 -9.58 -9.10
CA ASN A 77 9.46 -9.32 -10.50
C ASN A 77 7.94 -9.22 -10.78
N SER A 78 7.11 -9.01 -9.76
CA SER A 78 5.64 -8.92 -9.91
C SER A 78 5.13 -7.57 -10.45
N GLN A 79 5.99 -6.54 -10.48
CA GLN A 79 5.65 -5.15 -10.75
C GLN A 79 4.73 -4.48 -9.71
N VAL A 80 4.46 -5.13 -8.57
CA VAL A 80 3.73 -4.55 -7.45
C VAL A 80 4.62 -3.57 -6.69
N ASP A 81 4.14 -2.35 -6.49
CA ASP A 81 4.74 -1.32 -5.64
C ASP A 81 4.41 -1.60 -4.16
N PHE A 82 5.42 -1.56 -3.30
CA PHE A 82 5.30 -1.81 -1.86
C PHE A 82 5.60 -0.56 -1.03
N MET A 83 4.66 -0.21 -0.16
CA MET A 83 4.92 0.58 1.04
C MET A 83 5.18 -0.37 2.22
N ILE A 84 6.31 -0.19 2.90
CA ILE A 84 6.78 -1.09 3.96
C ILE A 84 6.72 -0.39 5.31
N GLY A 85 6.01 -0.98 6.26
CA GLY A 85 5.95 -0.50 7.63
C GLY A 85 7.26 -0.75 8.39
N LEU A 86 7.71 0.28 9.12
CA LEU A 86 8.68 0.16 10.19
C LEU A 86 7.93 0.38 11.50
N GLY A 87 7.81 -0.71 12.29
CA GLY A 87 6.98 -0.77 13.48
C GLY A 87 7.34 0.27 14.56
N ASN A 88 6.35 0.60 15.39
CA ASN A 88 6.46 1.61 16.43
C ASN A 88 7.57 1.29 17.45
N GLU A 89 7.82 0.00 17.70
CA GLU A 89 8.86 -0.54 18.58
C GLU A 89 10.29 -0.16 18.14
N PHE A 90 10.49 0.21 16.88
CA PHE A 90 11.81 0.62 16.39
C PHE A 90 12.10 2.10 16.61
N LEU A 91 11.10 2.95 16.86
CA LEU A 91 11.28 4.41 16.84
C LEU A 91 12.39 4.89 17.77
N GLN A 92 12.40 4.42 19.02
CA GLN A 92 13.41 4.82 20.01
C GLN A 92 14.84 4.40 19.62
N ASN A 93 15.01 3.21 19.02
CA ASN A 93 16.33 2.75 18.61
C ASN A 93 16.83 3.48 17.37
N MET A 94 15.92 3.77 16.42
CA MET A 94 16.24 4.51 15.19
C MET A 94 16.53 5.99 15.48
N SER A 95 15.87 6.59 16.47
CA SER A 95 16.09 7.98 16.86
C SER A 95 17.43 8.19 17.56
N THR A 96 17.86 7.23 18.37
CA THR A 96 19.06 7.35 19.22
C THR A 96 20.34 6.87 18.54
N ASP A 97 20.26 5.92 17.61
CA ASP A 97 21.39 5.37 16.89
C ASP A 97 21.07 5.23 15.38
N PRO A 98 21.51 6.19 14.54
CA PRO A 98 21.28 6.16 13.10
C PRO A 98 21.83 4.91 12.40
N THR A 99 22.81 4.21 12.99
CA THR A 99 23.32 2.96 12.42
C THR A 99 22.28 1.85 12.46
N LYS A 100 21.30 1.90 13.38
CA LYS A 100 20.18 0.96 13.42
C LYS A 100 19.30 1.08 12.19
N ALA A 101 19.08 2.29 11.70
CA ALA A 101 18.27 2.53 10.50
C ALA A 101 18.94 1.95 9.26
N GLN A 102 20.25 2.21 9.13
CA GLN A 102 21.03 1.64 8.03
C GLN A 102 21.05 0.11 8.09
N ASN A 103 21.37 -0.49 9.25
CA ASN A 103 21.36 -1.94 9.42
C ASN A 103 20.00 -2.56 9.08
N TRP A 104 18.90 -1.93 9.50
CA TRP A 104 17.56 -2.41 9.19
C TRP A 104 17.28 -2.38 7.68
N ILE A 105 17.63 -1.31 6.96
CA ILE A 105 17.45 -1.23 5.51
C ILE A 105 18.28 -2.30 4.80
N GLN A 106 19.56 -2.44 5.16
CA GLN A 106 20.47 -3.40 4.54
C GLN A 106 20.06 -4.85 4.80
N GLN A 107 19.50 -5.16 5.98
CA GLN A 107 19.08 -6.51 6.32
C GLN A 107 17.69 -6.85 5.78
N ARG A 108 16.76 -5.88 5.77
CA ARG A 108 15.34 -6.14 5.50
C ARG A 108 14.92 -5.80 4.08
N LEU A 109 15.52 -4.79 3.45
CA LEU A 109 15.07 -4.29 2.14
C LEU A 109 16.08 -4.54 1.03
N GLU A 110 17.37 -4.31 1.27
CA GLU A 110 18.43 -4.44 0.27
C GLU A 110 18.45 -5.82 -0.45
N PRO A 111 18.20 -6.97 0.23
CA PRO A 111 18.14 -8.27 -0.45
C PRO A 111 17.01 -8.38 -1.50
N HIS A 112 16.00 -7.52 -1.43
CA HIS A 112 14.78 -7.59 -2.23
C HIS A 112 14.66 -6.45 -3.24
N ILE A 113 15.25 -5.29 -2.97
CA ILE A 113 15.00 -4.01 -3.67
C ILE A 113 15.32 -4.04 -5.17
N SER A 114 16.16 -4.97 -5.63
CA SER A 114 16.50 -5.16 -7.04
C SER A 114 15.42 -5.90 -7.84
N LYS A 115 14.55 -6.66 -7.18
CA LYS A 115 13.52 -7.49 -7.81
C LYS A 115 12.10 -7.13 -7.38
N THR A 116 11.95 -6.53 -6.20
CA THR A 116 10.68 -6.11 -5.63
C THR A 116 10.65 -4.61 -5.52
N ARG A 117 9.60 -3.98 -6.06
CA ARG A 117 9.49 -2.52 -6.14
C ARG A 117 9.08 -1.95 -4.80
N ILE A 118 10.04 -1.73 -3.92
CA ILE A 118 9.83 -1.04 -2.65
C ILE A 118 9.88 0.46 -2.95
N THR A 119 8.78 1.18 -2.70
CA THR A 119 8.64 2.60 -3.05
C THR A 119 8.64 3.51 -1.84
N SER A 120 8.32 3.00 -0.64
CA SER A 120 8.31 3.81 0.57
C SER A 120 8.53 3.00 1.84
N ILE A 121 9.11 3.64 2.86
CA ILE A 121 9.12 3.18 4.25
C ILE A 121 8.17 4.08 5.04
N VAL A 122 7.17 3.46 5.68
CA VAL A 122 6.23 4.12 6.59
C VAL A 122 6.75 3.94 8.01
N VAL A 123 7.36 4.99 8.56
CA VAL A 123 7.97 5.00 9.89
C VAL A 123 6.90 5.27 10.94
N GLY A 124 6.55 4.24 11.70
CA GLY A 124 5.48 4.29 12.68
C GLY A 124 4.07 4.34 12.07
N ASN A 125 3.09 3.94 12.87
CA ASN A 125 1.67 3.96 12.54
C ASN A 125 0.85 4.49 13.71
N GLU A 126 0.06 5.55 13.45
CA GLU A 126 -0.84 6.22 14.39
C GLU A 126 -0.16 6.69 15.70
N ILE A 127 1.11 7.12 15.64
CA ILE A 127 1.91 7.47 16.83
C ILE A 127 1.23 8.47 17.75
N PHE A 128 0.67 9.54 17.21
CA PHE A 128 -0.01 10.56 18.03
C PHE A 128 -1.26 10.04 18.75
N LYS A 129 -1.93 9.02 18.22
CA LYS A 129 -3.11 8.41 18.84
C LYS A 129 -2.74 7.62 20.10
N THR A 130 -1.51 7.13 20.21
CA THR A 130 -1.08 6.39 21.41
C THR A 130 -0.99 7.29 22.64
N ASN A 131 -0.87 8.61 22.44
CA ASN A 131 -0.52 9.60 23.49
C ASN A 131 0.77 9.25 24.26
N ASP A 132 1.59 8.35 23.74
CA ASP A 132 2.88 8.01 24.32
C ASP A 132 3.90 9.07 23.91
N ARG A 133 4.28 9.91 24.88
CA ARG A 133 5.23 11.00 24.68
C ARG A 133 6.57 10.51 24.15
N VAL A 134 7.05 9.35 24.57
CA VAL A 134 8.32 8.79 24.11
C VAL A 134 8.22 8.44 22.63
N LEU A 135 7.14 7.80 22.18
CA LEU A 135 6.96 7.48 20.76
C LEU A 135 6.81 8.74 19.91
N ILE A 136 6.04 9.73 20.38
CA ILE A 136 5.83 11.02 19.69
C ILE A 136 7.15 11.77 19.51
N GLU A 137 7.95 11.91 20.58
CA GLU A 137 9.24 12.62 20.54
C GLU A 137 10.26 11.92 19.64
N ASN A 138 10.18 10.58 19.50
CA ASN A 138 11.11 9.79 18.70
C ASN A 138 10.71 9.65 17.22
N LEU A 139 9.49 10.02 16.82
CA LEU A 139 9.01 9.82 15.45
C LEU A 139 9.85 10.57 14.41
N LEU A 140 9.95 11.88 14.53
CA LEU A 140 10.69 12.69 13.55
C LEU A 140 12.19 12.35 13.52
N PRO A 141 12.90 12.20 14.67
CA PRO A 141 14.27 11.71 14.66
C PRO A 141 14.44 10.35 13.96
N ALA A 142 13.54 9.39 14.20
CA ALA A 142 13.58 8.09 13.52
C ALA A 142 13.40 8.23 12.00
N MET A 143 12.46 9.06 11.55
CA MET A 143 12.27 9.36 10.12
C MET A 143 13.52 9.97 9.49
N LYS A 144 14.17 10.92 10.18
CA LYS A 144 15.43 11.51 9.73
C LYS A 144 16.57 10.49 9.62
N SER A 145 16.69 9.59 10.60
CA SER A 145 17.67 8.49 10.58
C SER A 145 17.43 7.54 9.39
N VAL A 146 16.18 7.15 9.13
CA VAL A 146 15.83 6.29 7.99
C VAL A 146 16.14 6.99 6.67
N TYR A 147 15.78 8.26 6.53
CA TYR A 147 16.09 9.04 5.32
C TYR A 147 17.59 9.19 5.09
N ALA A 148 18.37 9.53 6.14
CA ALA A 148 19.82 9.63 6.05
C ALA A 148 20.46 8.30 5.65
N ALA A 149 19.95 7.18 6.18
CA ALA A 149 20.42 5.85 5.79
C ALA A 149 20.11 5.53 4.31
N LEU A 150 18.93 5.90 3.81
CA LEU A 150 18.62 5.75 2.38
C LEU A 150 19.55 6.58 1.50
N VAL A 151 19.83 7.84 1.88
CA VAL A 151 20.80 8.70 1.18
C VAL A 151 22.19 8.07 1.16
N ASN A 152 22.66 7.55 2.30
CA ASN A 152 23.97 6.90 2.40
C ASN A 152 24.08 5.64 1.52
N LEU A 153 22.97 4.95 1.31
CA LEU A 153 22.88 3.76 0.45
C LEU A 153 22.56 4.11 -1.02
N GLY A 154 22.34 5.38 -1.35
CA GLY A 154 21.96 5.82 -2.71
C GLY A 154 20.56 5.38 -3.13
N LEU A 155 19.65 5.18 -2.18
CA LEU A 155 18.29 4.68 -2.36
C LEU A 155 17.21 5.76 -2.23
N GLU A 156 17.57 7.00 -1.88
CA GLU A 156 16.65 8.10 -1.57
C GLU A 156 15.75 8.50 -2.74
N LYS A 157 16.20 8.27 -3.98
CA LYS A 157 15.41 8.51 -5.20
C LYS A 157 14.42 7.39 -5.51
N GLN A 158 14.61 6.21 -4.93
CA GLN A 158 13.78 5.04 -5.16
C GLN A 158 12.78 4.83 -4.03
N VAL A 159 13.19 5.07 -2.78
CA VAL A 159 12.41 4.78 -1.58
C VAL A 159 12.14 6.08 -0.84
N ALA A 160 10.88 6.49 -0.77
CA ALA A 160 10.45 7.62 0.04
C ALA A 160 10.36 7.26 1.52
N VAL A 161 10.47 8.25 2.41
CA VAL A 161 10.18 8.10 3.85
C VAL A 161 8.91 8.87 4.16
N THR A 162 8.02 8.27 4.94
CA THR A 162 6.78 8.91 5.39
C THR A 162 6.33 8.30 6.74
N SER A 163 5.21 8.77 7.30
CA SER A 163 4.56 8.22 8.50
C SER A 163 3.05 8.26 8.32
N ALA A 164 2.33 7.31 8.92
CA ALA A 164 0.88 7.21 8.85
C ALA A 164 0.22 7.63 10.16
N HIS A 165 -0.82 8.47 10.05
CA HIS A 165 -1.46 9.09 11.21
C HIS A 165 -2.97 8.79 11.25
N SER A 166 -3.54 8.69 12.45
CA SER A 166 -5.01 8.66 12.64
C SER A 166 -5.58 10.06 12.45
N LEU A 167 -6.85 10.17 12.04
CA LEU A 167 -7.58 11.45 12.08
C LEU A 167 -7.72 12.03 13.50
N ASP A 168 -7.49 11.23 14.55
CA ASP A 168 -7.48 11.69 15.94
C ASP A 168 -6.39 12.74 16.24
N ILE A 169 -5.50 13.04 15.30
CA ILE A 169 -4.56 14.16 15.38
C ILE A 169 -5.25 15.53 15.25
N LEU A 170 -6.48 15.57 14.72
CA LEU A 170 -7.24 16.79 14.53
C LEU A 170 -8.01 17.17 15.80
N GLN A 171 -8.03 18.46 16.10
CA GLN A 171 -8.88 19.06 17.13
C GLN A 171 -10.22 19.48 16.54
N THR A 172 -10.17 20.10 15.37
CA THR A 172 -11.33 20.58 14.62
C THR A 172 -11.29 19.94 13.25
N SER A 173 -12.42 19.40 12.81
CA SER A 173 -12.59 18.83 11.47
C SER A 173 -13.89 19.26 10.79
N TYR A 174 -14.75 20.01 11.50
CA TYR A 174 -16.00 20.55 10.96
C TYR A 174 -16.14 22.06 11.28
N PRO A 175 -16.44 22.91 10.28
CA PRO A 175 -16.45 22.57 8.85
C PRO A 175 -15.02 22.28 8.35
N PRO A 176 -14.84 21.58 7.20
CA PRO A 176 -13.52 21.21 6.70
C PRO A 176 -12.53 22.36 6.55
N SER A 177 -12.98 23.56 6.16
CA SER A 177 -12.14 24.76 6.06
C SER A 177 -11.47 25.18 7.38
N SER A 178 -12.07 24.78 8.51
CA SER A 178 -11.62 25.11 9.86
C SER A 178 -10.76 24.02 10.48
N GLY A 179 -10.33 23.04 9.66
CA GLY A 179 -9.49 21.94 10.11
C GLY A 179 -8.25 22.43 10.85
N SER A 180 -8.00 21.87 12.04
CA SER A 180 -6.86 22.21 12.88
C SER A 180 -6.32 20.99 13.61
N PHE A 181 -5.01 20.91 13.79
CA PHE A 181 -4.40 19.90 14.66
C PHE A 181 -4.72 20.18 16.13
N LYS A 182 -4.60 19.15 16.96
CA LYS A 182 -4.56 19.28 18.42
C LYS A 182 -3.36 20.10 18.85
N GLU A 183 -3.60 21.09 19.70
CA GLU A 183 -2.62 22.09 20.11
C GLU A 183 -1.39 21.44 20.74
N GLU A 184 -1.60 20.39 21.56
CA GLU A 184 -0.53 19.64 22.21
C GLU A 184 0.44 18.96 21.22
N PHE A 185 -0.02 18.70 19.99
CA PHE A 185 0.78 18.05 18.95
C PHE A 185 1.44 19.02 17.98
N VAL A 186 1.05 20.30 17.96
CA VAL A 186 1.57 21.30 17.00
C VAL A 186 3.09 21.40 17.04
N GLN A 187 3.69 21.40 18.24
CA GLN A 187 5.15 21.46 18.42
C GLN A 187 5.91 20.28 17.77
N PHE A 188 5.24 19.15 17.55
CA PHE A 188 5.82 17.96 16.90
C PHE A 188 5.42 17.87 15.42
N LEU A 189 4.19 18.29 15.08
CA LEU A 189 3.65 18.24 13.73
C LEU A 189 4.27 19.30 12.81
N GLN A 190 4.54 20.51 13.30
CA GLN A 190 5.17 21.54 12.49
C GLN A 190 6.55 21.12 11.93
N PRO A 191 7.53 20.68 12.76
CA PRO A 191 8.81 20.21 12.24
C PRO A 191 8.70 18.90 11.44
N LEU A 192 7.65 18.09 11.68
CA LEU A 192 7.37 16.90 10.86
C LEU A 192 6.90 17.30 9.45
N LEU A 193 6.02 18.29 9.33
CA LEU A 193 5.57 18.83 8.05
C LEU A 193 6.71 19.53 7.30
N ASP A 194 7.57 20.28 8.02
CA ASP A 194 8.79 20.87 7.44
C ASP A 194 9.67 19.78 6.81
N PHE A 195 9.82 18.65 7.49
CA PHE A 195 10.58 17.52 6.97
C PHE A 195 9.91 16.89 5.75
N HIS A 196 8.59 16.65 5.78
CA HIS A 196 7.85 16.15 4.63
C HIS A 196 7.99 17.06 3.40
N SER A 197 7.89 18.38 3.60
CA SER A 197 8.12 19.39 2.56
C SER A 197 9.56 19.35 2.05
N GLN A 198 10.55 19.24 2.94
CA GLN A 198 11.97 19.20 2.56
C GLN A 198 12.29 18.00 1.66
N ILE A 199 11.81 16.81 2.00
CA ILE A 199 12.09 15.57 1.25
C ILE A 199 11.05 15.25 0.17
N LYS A 200 10.06 16.13 -0.03
CA LYS A 200 8.96 15.99 -1.00
C LYS A 200 8.19 14.67 -0.87
N SER A 201 7.94 14.27 0.38
CA SER A 201 7.17 13.06 0.71
C SER A 201 5.72 13.40 1.08
N PRO A 202 4.76 12.49 0.83
CA PRO A 202 3.38 12.68 1.26
C PRO A 202 3.24 12.52 2.78
N PHE A 203 2.21 13.14 3.33
CA PHE A 203 1.68 12.91 4.68
C PHE A 203 0.58 11.84 4.59
N LEU A 204 0.77 10.70 5.26
CA LEU A 204 -0.20 9.60 5.18
C LEU A 204 -1.25 9.70 6.29
N ILE A 205 -2.51 9.52 5.93
CA ILE A 205 -3.65 9.51 6.85
C ILE A 205 -4.42 8.20 6.78
N ASN A 206 -4.81 7.68 7.94
CA ASN A 206 -5.77 6.61 8.12
C ASN A 206 -7.13 7.28 8.38
N ALA A 207 -8.03 7.21 7.39
CA ALA A 207 -9.27 7.99 7.39
C ALA A 207 -10.48 7.05 7.27
N TYR A 208 -11.28 6.99 8.33
CA TYR A 208 -12.41 6.05 8.43
C TYR A 208 -13.72 6.79 8.77
N PRO A 209 -14.56 7.09 7.77
CA PRO A 209 -15.92 7.57 7.99
C PRO A 209 -16.76 6.64 8.88
N PHE A 210 -16.46 5.34 8.88
CA PHE A 210 -17.10 4.34 9.74
C PHE A 210 -17.12 4.77 11.22
N PHE A 211 -16.01 5.27 11.77
CA PHE A 211 -15.95 5.60 13.20
C PHE A 211 -16.88 6.77 13.56
N ALA A 212 -16.99 7.79 12.70
CA ALA A 212 -17.91 8.91 12.91
C ALA A 212 -19.37 8.45 12.92
N TYR A 213 -19.75 7.55 12.00
CA TYR A 213 -21.10 6.97 11.99
C TYR A 213 -21.35 6.05 13.18
N LYS A 214 -20.37 5.21 13.53
CA LYS A 214 -20.45 4.30 14.68
C LYS A 214 -20.76 5.06 15.97
N ASP A 215 -20.08 6.19 16.18
CA ASP A 215 -20.18 6.98 17.41
C ASP A 215 -21.44 7.86 17.45
N SER A 216 -21.88 8.39 16.30
CA SER A 216 -23.04 9.29 16.21
C SER A 216 -24.02 8.93 15.08
N PRO A 217 -24.63 7.73 15.06
CA PRO A 217 -25.45 7.25 13.94
C PRO A 217 -26.76 8.01 13.75
N LYS A 218 -27.18 8.83 14.74
CA LYS A 218 -28.35 9.70 14.66
C LYS A 218 -28.05 11.07 14.07
N GLU A 219 -26.79 11.48 14.09
CA GLU A 219 -26.34 12.82 13.65
C GLU A 219 -25.61 12.74 12.31
N VAL A 220 -24.91 11.64 12.06
CA VAL A 220 -24.18 11.37 10.82
C VAL A 220 -25.07 10.53 9.90
N PRO A 221 -25.54 11.05 8.75
CA PRO A 221 -26.33 10.26 7.80
C PRO A 221 -25.51 9.11 7.23
N LEU A 222 -26.10 7.91 7.17
CA LEU A 222 -25.42 6.73 6.66
C LEU A 222 -25.01 6.90 5.20
N GLU A 223 -25.86 7.51 4.39
CA GLU A 223 -25.62 7.74 2.96
C GLU A 223 -24.40 8.65 2.73
N TYR A 224 -24.18 9.63 3.63
CA TYR A 224 -23.05 10.56 3.56
C TYR A 224 -21.69 9.88 3.82
N VAL A 225 -21.66 8.85 4.65
CA VAL A 225 -20.45 8.08 4.95
C VAL A 225 -20.25 6.88 4.01
N LEU A 226 -21.29 6.48 3.27
CA LEU A 226 -21.24 5.40 2.28
C LEU A 226 -21.10 5.89 0.83
N PHE A 227 -20.94 7.19 0.59
CA PHE A 227 -20.88 7.80 -0.76
C PHE A 227 -22.17 7.61 -1.58
N GLU A 228 -23.30 7.39 -0.92
CA GLU A 228 -24.61 7.25 -1.55
C GLU A 228 -25.26 8.63 -1.76
N PRO A 229 -26.25 8.77 -2.66
CA PRO A 229 -26.92 10.05 -2.88
C PRO A 229 -27.50 10.65 -1.59
N ASN A 230 -27.07 11.86 -1.24
CA ASN A 230 -27.49 12.57 -0.03
C ASN A 230 -27.38 14.09 -0.24
N GLN A 231 -27.82 14.89 0.74
CA GLN A 231 -27.76 16.35 0.65
C GLN A 231 -26.33 16.91 0.80
N GLY A 232 -25.41 16.12 1.35
CA GLY A 232 -24.06 16.53 1.70
C GLY A 232 -24.05 17.64 2.75
N MET A 233 -22.95 18.37 2.78
CA MET A 233 -22.81 19.60 3.56
C MET A 233 -22.15 20.69 2.73
N ILE A 234 -22.52 21.94 2.98
CA ILE A 234 -21.86 23.11 2.39
C ILE A 234 -20.98 23.73 3.47
N ASP A 235 -19.69 23.85 3.17
CA ASP A 235 -18.75 24.50 4.05
C ASP A 235 -19.05 26.00 4.11
N PRO A 236 -19.38 26.58 5.28
CA PRO A 236 -19.88 27.95 5.37
C PRO A 236 -18.81 29.00 5.08
N ASN A 237 -17.52 28.65 5.15
CA ASN A 237 -16.43 29.60 4.95
C ASN A 237 -15.92 29.59 3.50
N THR A 238 -16.05 28.47 2.81
CA THR A 238 -15.54 28.29 1.44
C THR A 238 -16.63 28.08 0.39
N ASN A 239 -17.87 27.83 0.83
CA ASN A 239 -19.01 27.46 -0.01
C ASN A 239 -18.78 26.19 -0.86
N LEU A 240 -17.79 25.36 -0.47
CA LEU A 240 -17.54 24.06 -1.10
C LEU A 240 -18.58 23.05 -0.62
N HIS A 241 -19.15 22.31 -1.56
CA HIS A 241 -20.06 21.21 -1.26
C HIS A 241 -19.29 19.91 -1.13
N TYR A 242 -19.49 19.23 -0.01
CA TYR A 242 -18.97 17.89 0.25
C TYR A 242 -20.15 16.92 0.26
N ASP A 243 -20.19 16.05 -0.73
CA ASP A 243 -21.22 15.02 -0.89
C ASP A 243 -20.89 13.73 -0.12
N ASN A 244 -19.68 13.62 0.44
CA ASN A 244 -19.25 12.49 1.27
C ASN A 244 -18.25 12.89 2.36
N MET A 245 -18.24 12.13 3.45
CA MET A 245 -17.41 12.42 4.62
C MET A 245 -15.91 12.24 4.38
N LEU A 246 -15.49 11.28 3.55
CA LEU A 246 -14.06 11.03 3.33
C LEU A 246 -13.39 12.26 2.71
N PHE A 247 -14.05 12.92 1.75
CA PHE A 247 -13.56 14.17 1.15
C PHE A 247 -13.48 15.29 2.17
N ALA A 248 -14.51 15.42 3.03
CA ALA A 248 -14.52 16.40 4.10
C ALA A 248 -13.37 16.17 5.10
N GLN A 249 -13.08 14.92 5.47
CA GLN A 249 -11.98 14.56 6.37
C GLN A 249 -10.60 14.89 5.77
N VAL A 250 -10.39 14.56 4.49
CA VAL A 250 -9.13 14.87 3.80
C VAL A 250 -8.93 16.38 3.66
N ASP A 251 -9.96 17.14 3.30
CA ASP A 251 -9.84 18.60 3.18
C ASP A 251 -9.73 19.30 4.54
N ALA A 252 -10.30 18.74 5.60
CA ALA A 252 -10.02 19.19 6.97
C ALA A 252 -8.53 19.03 7.33
N LEU A 253 -7.91 17.92 6.94
CA LEU A 253 -6.48 17.72 7.14
C LEU A 253 -5.64 18.69 6.29
N TYR A 254 -6.01 18.93 5.02
CA TYR A 254 -5.33 19.95 4.21
C TYR A 254 -5.44 21.35 4.83
N SER A 255 -6.60 21.71 5.38
CA SER A 255 -6.78 22.96 6.11
C SER A 255 -5.85 23.05 7.32
N ALA A 256 -5.74 21.97 8.11
CA ALA A 256 -4.84 21.91 9.27
C ALA A 256 -3.36 22.00 8.90
N ILE A 257 -2.94 21.36 7.81
CA ILE A 257 -1.57 21.46 7.27
C ILE A 257 -1.29 22.90 6.82
N LYS A 258 -2.26 23.55 6.17
CA LYS A 258 -2.16 24.93 5.71
C LYS A 258 -2.03 25.93 6.86
N THR A 259 -2.68 25.72 8.00
CA THR A 259 -2.52 26.62 9.16
C THR A 259 -1.11 26.57 9.74
N LEU A 260 -0.39 25.46 9.57
CA LEU A 260 1.02 25.32 9.94
C LEU A 260 2.00 25.79 8.86
N GLY A 261 1.51 26.44 7.80
CA GLY A 261 2.33 27.10 6.76
C GLY A 261 2.61 26.26 5.52
N HIS A 262 2.06 25.05 5.42
CA HIS A 262 2.36 24.11 4.36
C HIS A 262 1.23 24.01 3.34
N THR A 263 1.55 24.18 2.05
CA THR A 263 0.59 23.99 0.94
C THR A 263 1.06 23.01 -0.12
N ASP A 264 2.32 22.60 0.00
CA ASP A 264 3.05 21.71 -0.90
C ASP A 264 3.12 20.26 -0.40
N VAL A 265 2.75 20.00 0.86
CA VAL A 265 2.65 18.63 1.41
C VAL A 265 1.37 17.97 0.91
N GLU A 266 1.53 16.90 0.12
CA GLU A 266 0.42 16.08 -0.38
C GLU A 266 -0.11 15.16 0.74
N VAL A 267 -1.43 15.00 0.84
CA VAL A 267 -2.08 14.02 1.72
C VAL A 267 -2.43 12.79 0.90
N ARG A 268 -2.10 11.60 1.41
CA ARG A 268 -2.57 10.33 0.83
C ARG A 268 -3.22 9.46 1.89
N ILE A 269 -4.27 8.74 1.53
CA ILE A 269 -4.99 7.85 2.43
C ILE A 269 -4.25 6.52 2.45
N SER A 270 -3.60 6.19 3.57
CA SER A 270 -2.89 4.91 3.70
C SER A 270 -3.73 3.79 4.26
N GLU A 271 -4.91 4.13 4.80
CA GLU A 271 -5.93 3.18 5.22
C GLU A 271 -7.31 3.82 5.19
N THR A 272 -8.27 3.11 4.61
CA THR A 272 -9.70 3.37 4.78
C THR A 272 -10.48 2.10 4.43
N GLY A 273 -11.60 1.87 5.09
CA GLY A 273 -12.40 0.68 4.87
C GLY A 273 -13.64 0.66 5.76
N TRP A 274 -14.40 -0.42 5.67
CA TRP A 274 -15.63 -0.60 6.43
C TRP A 274 -15.77 -2.06 6.86
N PRO A 275 -16.01 -2.34 8.16
CA PRO A 275 -16.09 -3.70 8.64
C PRO A 275 -17.41 -4.37 8.25
N SER A 276 -17.36 -5.63 7.83
CA SER A 276 -18.54 -6.41 7.46
C SER A 276 -19.28 -7.03 8.65
N LYS A 277 -18.72 -6.92 9.84
CA LYS A 277 -19.31 -7.43 11.08
C LYS A 277 -18.68 -6.72 12.27
N GLY A 278 -19.48 -6.30 13.23
CA GLY A 278 -19.01 -5.70 14.48
C GLY A 278 -19.72 -6.26 15.70
N ASP A 279 -19.36 -5.74 16.87
CA ASP A 279 -20.10 -5.93 18.12
C ASP A 279 -21.46 -5.21 18.08
N GLU A 280 -22.34 -5.47 19.04
CA GLU A 280 -23.70 -4.90 19.07
C GLU A 280 -23.73 -3.36 19.07
N ASN A 281 -22.69 -2.73 19.60
CA ASN A 281 -22.54 -1.27 19.65
C ASN A 281 -21.79 -0.69 18.44
N GLU A 282 -21.36 -1.51 17.48
CA GLU A 282 -20.65 -1.07 16.28
C GLU A 282 -21.62 -0.80 15.13
N ASN A 283 -22.48 0.21 15.34
CA ASN A 283 -23.51 0.59 14.37
C ASN A 283 -22.96 0.76 12.96
N GLY A 284 -23.64 0.16 11.98
CA GLY A 284 -23.26 0.23 10.57
C GLY A 284 -22.32 -0.88 10.11
N ALA A 285 -21.72 -1.68 10.99
CA ALA A 285 -20.89 -2.81 10.59
C ALA A 285 -21.74 -3.97 10.04
N SER A 286 -21.84 -4.09 8.72
CA SER A 286 -22.56 -5.17 8.03
C SER A 286 -21.94 -5.46 6.65
N PRO A 287 -22.15 -6.66 6.08
CA PRO A 287 -21.65 -6.96 4.74
C PRO A 287 -22.21 -6.02 3.66
N GLU A 288 -23.46 -5.58 3.80
CA GLU A 288 -24.12 -4.65 2.86
C GLU A 288 -23.46 -3.28 2.87
N ASN A 289 -23.24 -2.70 4.06
CA ASN A 289 -22.59 -1.40 4.18
C ASN A 289 -21.11 -1.47 3.78
N ALA A 290 -20.43 -2.56 4.10
CA ALA A 290 -19.06 -2.78 3.66
C ALA A 290 -18.94 -2.88 2.13
N ALA A 291 -19.90 -3.55 1.47
CA ALA A 291 -19.98 -3.61 0.03
C ALA A 291 -20.22 -2.24 -0.60
N LEU A 292 -21.14 -1.45 -0.03
CA LEU A 292 -21.42 -0.09 -0.49
C LEU A 292 -20.19 0.80 -0.33
N TYR A 293 -19.60 0.88 0.87
CA TYR A 293 -18.44 1.73 1.13
C TYR A 293 -17.26 1.41 0.20
N ASN A 294 -16.81 0.14 0.20
CA ASN A 294 -15.63 -0.25 -0.56
C ASN A 294 -15.90 -0.26 -2.07
N GLY A 295 -17.10 -0.66 -2.51
CA GLY A 295 -17.48 -0.60 -3.93
C GLY A 295 -17.53 0.85 -4.45
N ASN A 296 -18.10 1.76 -3.67
CA ASN A 296 -18.17 3.17 -4.03
C ASN A 296 -16.80 3.84 -4.01
N LEU A 297 -15.97 3.54 -3.02
CA LEU A 297 -14.60 3.99 -2.93
C LEU A 297 -13.78 3.57 -4.17
N LEU A 298 -13.86 2.30 -4.58
CA LEU A 298 -13.19 1.80 -5.79
C LEU A 298 -13.63 2.57 -7.04
N ARG A 299 -14.92 2.90 -7.14
CA ARG A 299 -15.47 3.70 -8.23
C ARG A 299 -14.94 5.15 -8.22
N LEU A 300 -14.80 5.78 -7.04
CA LEU A 300 -14.18 7.11 -6.93
C LEU A 300 -12.72 7.10 -7.38
N ILE A 301 -11.95 6.08 -6.99
CA ILE A 301 -10.56 5.89 -7.41
C ILE A 301 -10.48 5.72 -8.92
N GLN A 302 -11.33 4.86 -9.51
CA GLN A 302 -11.37 4.63 -10.96
C GLN A 302 -11.73 5.90 -11.75
N GLN A 303 -12.66 6.70 -11.22
CA GLN A 303 -13.05 7.99 -11.79
C GLN A 303 -12.02 9.10 -11.55
N ARG A 304 -10.92 8.81 -10.84
CA ARG A 304 -9.89 9.76 -10.44
C ARG A 304 -10.47 11.00 -9.77
N LYS A 305 -11.45 10.79 -8.89
CA LYS A 305 -12.10 11.88 -8.16
C LYS A 305 -11.11 12.54 -7.22
N ALA A 306 -11.20 13.86 -7.14
CA ALA A 306 -10.45 14.70 -6.24
C ALA A 306 -11.41 15.29 -5.20
N THR A 307 -10.86 15.77 -4.09
CA THR A 307 -11.66 16.45 -3.06
C THR A 307 -12.07 17.86 -3.51
N PRO A 308 -13.16 18.45 -2.96
CA PRO A 308 -13.62 19.77 -3.34
C PRO A 308 -12.55 20.87 -3.24
N ALA A 309 -11.70 20.88 -2.21
CA ALA A 309 -10.65 21.88 -2.03
C ALA A 309 -9.33 21.56 -2.76
N LYS A 310 -9.12 20.32 -3.23
CA LYS A 310 -7.90 19.88 -3.94
C LYS A 310 -8.19 19.20 -5.28
N GLN A 311 -8.90 19.90 -6.16
CA GLN A 311 -9.34 19.37 -7.47
C GLN A 311 -8.22 18.94 -8.44
N SER A 312 -6.99 19.42 -8.27
CA SER A 312 -5.87 19.09 -9.15
C SER A 312 -5.23 17.72 -8.86
N VAL A 313 -5.50 17.13 -7.69
CA VAL A 313 -4.89 15.88 -7.25
C VAL A 313 -6.01 14.90 -6.89
N PRO A 314 -6.22 13.83 -7.67
CA PRO A 314 -7.13 12.76 -7.29
C PRO A 314 -6.75 12.13 -5.95
N ILE A 315 -7.73 11.58 -5.25
CA ILE A 315 -7.45 10.81 -4.02
C ILE A 315 -6.51 9.64 -4.33
N ASP A 316 -5.51 9.44 -3.48
CA ASP A 316 -4.64 8.27 -3.47
C ASP A 316 -4.95 7.44 -2.21
N VAL A 317 -5.34 6.18 -2.40
CA VAL A 317 -5.96 5.34 -1.37
C VAL A 317 -5.35 3.95 -1.33
N TYR A 318 -5.07 3.49 -0.11
CA TYR A 318 -4.93 2.09 0.25
C TYR A 318 -6.17 1.62 1.02
N VAL A 319 -6.86 0.61 0.47
CA VAL A 319 -8.06 0.02 1.06
C VAL A 319 -7.65 -0.94 2.18
N PHE A 320 -8.25 -0.75 3.35
CA PHE A 320 -8.08 -1.60 4.52
C PHE A 320 -9.26 -2.58 4.63
N ALA A 321 -9.08 -3.89 4.46
CA ALA A 321 -7.83 -4.60 4.10
C ALA A 321 -8.09 -5.78 3.16
N LEU A 322 -7.02 -6.44 2.71
CA LEU A 322 -7.13 -7.58 1.79
C LEU A 322 -7.91 -8.76 2.39
N PHE A 323 -7.60 -9.13 3.64
CA PHE A 323 -8.18 -10.29 4.31
C PHE A 323 -8.79 -9.94 5.66
N ASN A 324 -9.74 -10.76 6.10
CA ASN A 324 -10.14 -10.81 7.51
C ASN A 324 -8.98 -11.36 8.36
N GLU A 325 -8.59 -10.63 9.39
CA GLU A 325 -7.42 -10.92 10.23
C GLU A 325 -7.86 -11.44 11.60
N ASN A 326 -7.96 -12.76 11.75
CA ASN A 326 -8.62 -13.41 12.90
C ASN A 326 -7.90 -13.26 14.25
N LEU A 327 -6.66 -12.78 14.29
CA LEU A 327 -5.91 -12.54 15.52
C LEU A 327 -5.84 -11.06 15.92
N LYS A 328 -6.48 -10.14 15.16
CA LYS A 328 -6.51 -8.73 15.56
C LYS A 328 -7.22 -8.57 16.91
N PRO A 329 -6.60 -7.87 17.88
CA PRO A 329 -7.20 -7.59 19.17
C PRO A 329 -8.32 -6.55 19.03
N GLY A 330 -9.08 -6.31 20.11
CA GLY A 330 -10.12 -5.28 20.14
C GLY A 330 -11.50 -5.79 19.70
N PRO A 331 -12.40 -4.89 19.27
CA PRO A 331 -13.79 -5.22 18.97
C PRO A 331 -13.93 -6.14 17.77
N THR A 332 -15.12 -6.72 17.56
CA THR A 332 -15.37 -7.67 16.46
C THR A 332 -15.07 -7.09 15.08
N SER A 333 -15.30 -5.80 14.87
CA SER A 333 -14.96 -5.11 13.61
C SER A 333 -13.52 -5.31 13.17
N GLU A 334 -12.56 -5.30 14.09
CA GLU A 334 -11.13 -5.41 13.79
C GLU A 334 -10.77 -6.70 13.03
N ARG A 335 -11.56 -7.77 13.22
CA ARG A 335 -11.35 -9.08 12.56
C ARG A 335 -12.12 -9.20 11.24
N ASN A 336 -12.86 -8.17 10.82
CA ASN A 336 -13.86 -8.23 9.75
C ASN A 336 -13.77 -7.06 8.73
N TYR A 337 -12.59 -6.47 8.53
CA TYR A 337 -12.36 -5.44 7.50
C TYR A 337 -11.99 -5.99 6.11
N GLY A 338 -11.78 -7.29 5.98
CA GLY A 338 -11.29 -7.92 4.77
C GLY A 338 -12.26 -7.81 3.59
N LEU A 339 -11.72 -7.54 2.41
CA LEU A 339 -12.43 -7.77 1.15
C LEU A 339 -12.62 -9.27 0.88
N PHE A 340 -11.66 -10.09 1.33
CA PHE A 340 -11.66 -11.54 1.15
C PHE A 340 -11.56 -12.29 2.49
N TYR A 341 -12.18 -13.46 2.53
CA TYR A 341 -11.82 -14.47 3.53
C TYR A 341 -10.43 -15.05 3.22
N PRO A 342 -9.76 -15.66 4.22
CA PRO A 342 -8.45 -16.27 4.01
C PRO A 342 -8.44 -17.42 2.97
N ASP A 343 -9.58 -18.01 2.65
CA ASP A 343 -9.71 -19.00 1.57
C ASP A 343 -9.72 -18.39 0.15
N GLY A 344 -9.73 -17.06 0.04
CA GLY A 344 -9.76 -16.31 -1.21
C GLY A 344 -11.16 -16.00 -1.73
N LYS A 345 -12.23 -16.41 -1.04
CA LYS A 345 -13.59 -16.02 -1.40
C LYS A 345 -13.85 -14.57 -0.98
N PRO A 346 -14.57 -13.78 -1.80
CA PRO A 346 -14.98 -12.45 -1.39
C PRO A 346 -15.92 -12.53 -0.18
N VAL A 347 -15.74 -11.65 0.80
CA VAL A 347 -16.67 -11.51 1.95
C VAL A 347 -18.00 -10.92 1.47
N TYR A 348 -17.92 -9.99 0.52
CA TYR A 348 -19.04 -9.33 -0.15
C TYR A 348 -18.59 -8.89 -1.55
N ASN A 349 -19.56 -8.64 -2.45
CA ASN A 349 -19.26 -8.32 -3.84
C ASN A 349 -19.02 -6.82 -4.05
N VAL A 350 -17.78 -6.44 -4.35
CA VAL A 350 -17.39 -5.06 -4.74
C VAL A 350 -17.05 -4.94 -6.23
N GLY A 351 -17.44 -5.91 -7.05
CA GLY A 351 -17.09 -5.97 -8.48
C GLY A 351 -15.67 -6.48 -8.76
N LEU A 352 -14.93 -6.90 -7.73
CA LEU A 352 -13.64 -7.56 -7.85
C LEU A 352 -13.82 -9.07 -8.02
N GLN A 353 -13.50 -9.61 -9.20
CA GLN A 353 -13.47 -11.05 -9.44
C GLN A 353 -12.02 -11.55 -9.37
N GLY A 354 -11.62 -12.04 -8.20
CA GLY A 354 -10.31 -12.63 -7.98
C GLY A 354 -10.32 -14.14 -8.17
N TYR A 355 -9.22 -14.70 -8.65
CA TYR A 355 -9.01 -16.14 -8.71
C TYR A 355 -7.85 -16.53 -7.79
N LEU A 356 -8.14 -17.41 -6.84
CA LEU A 356 -7.16 -17.98 -5.93
C LEU A 356 -7.12 -19.50 -6.16
N PRO A 357 -6.01 -20.06 -6.70
CA PRO A 357 -5.95 -21.48 -7.05
C PRO A 357 -6.14 -22.37 -5.81
N ASP A 358 -6.90 -23.46 -5.94
CA ASP A 358 -7.11 -24.42 -4.86
C ASP A 358 -5.79 -25.00 -4.35
N ILE A 359 -5.73 -25.30 -3.04
CA ILE A 359 -4.61 -26.05 -2.47
C ILE A 359 -4.76 -27.51 -2.92
N ILE A 360 -4.05 -27.88 -3.97
CA ILE A 360 -3.89 -29.30 -4.30
C ILE A 360 -2.94 -29.88 -3.25
N TYR A 361 -3.51 -30.48 -2.19
CA TYR A 361 -2.77 -31.41 -1.37
C TYR A 361 -2.41 -32.61 -2.25
N SER A 362 -1.21 -32.58 -2.82
CA SER A 362 -0.56 -33.81 -3.26
C SER A 362 -0.31 -34.64 -2.01
N SER A 363 -1.30 -35.41 -1.58
CA SER A 363 -1.03 -36.60 -0.80
C SER A 363 -0.02 -37.40 -1.61
N SER A 364 1.14 -37.66 -1.01
CA SER A 364 2.18 -38.53 -1.53
C SER A 364 1.62 -39.96 -1.65
N ALA A 365 0.81 -40.18 -2.68
CA ALA A 365 0.32 -41.48 -3.13
C ALA A 365 -0.01 -41.49 -4.64
N ILE A 366 0.52 -40.56 -5.45
CA ILE A 366 0.60 -40.74 -6.92
C ILE A 366 1.96 -40.29 -7.45
N THR A 367 3.04 -40.74 -6.79
CA THR A 367 4.32 -40.94 -7.46
C THR A 367 4.40 -42.42 -7.83
N ILE A 368 3.65 -42.83 -8.85
CA ILE A 368 3.91 -43.92 -9.81
C ILE A 368 2.73 -43.86 -10.80
N LYS A 369 2.87 -43.06 -11.87
CA LYS A 369 2.25 -43.31 -13.19
C LYS A 369 2.84 -42.44 -14.28
N ILE A 370 3.51 -41.34 -13.93
CA ILE A 370 4.29 -40.55 -14.91
C ILE A 370 5.65 -41.21 -15.21
N LEU A 371 6.27 -41.92 -14.26
CA LEU A 371 7.53 -42.65 -14.50
C LEU A 371 7.35 -43.92 -15.36
N ASN A 372 6.15 -44.49 -15.42
CA ASN A 372 5.85 -45.65 -16.26
C ASN A 372 5.52 -45.28 -17.71
N LEU A 373 5.04 -44.06 -17.97
CA LEU A 373 4.81 -43.58 -19.33
C LEU A 373 6.14 -43.28 -20.04
N TRP A 374 7.12 -42.69 -19.33
CA TRP A 374 8.46 -42.45 -19.88
C TRP A 374 9.28 -43.74 -20.08
N ARG A 375 9.10 -44.75 -19.21
CA ARG A 375 9.71 -46.08 -19.42
C ARG A 375 9.08 -46.86 -20.58
N ALA A 376 7.78 -46.70 -20.84
CA ALA A 376 7.13 -47.31 -22.00
C ALA A 376 7.55 -46.63 -23.32
N VAL A 377 7.72 -45.31 -23.33
CA VAL A 377 8.16 -44.56 -24.52
C VAL A 377 9.64 -44.78 -24.84
N MET A 378 10.52 -44.89 -23.83
CA MET A 378 11.94 -45.21 -24.06
C MET A 378 12.20 -46.71 -24.31
N GLY A 379 11.34 -47.62 -23.80
CA GLY A 379 11.45 -49.06 -24.07
C GLY A 379 11.12 -49.45 -25.52
N LEU A 380 10.29 -48.66 -26.20
CA LEU A 380 10.01 -48.82 -27.63
C LEU A 380 11.10 -48.21 -28.54
N ALA A 381 11.90 -47.26 -28.04
CA ALA A 381 13.02 -46.70 -28.80
C ALA A 381 14.27 -47.60 -28.77
N VAL A 382 14.47 -48.38 -27.69
CA VAL A 382 15.64 -49.27 -27.56
C VAL A 382 15.42 -50.65 -28.20
N THR A 383 14.17 -51.07 -28.42
CA THR A 383 13.86 -52.29 -29.19
C THR A 383 13.90 -52.08 -30.71
N GLY A 384 13.76 -50.83 -31.19
CA GLY A 384 13.92 -50.49 -32.61
C GLY A 384 15.37 -50.41 -33.10
N TRP A 385 16.35 -50.23 -32.19
CA TRP A 385 17.78 -50.15 -32.53
C TRP A 385 18.52 -51.49 -32.46
N ILE A 386 17.96 -52.51 -31.79
CA ILE A 386 18.58 -53.85 -31.69
C ILE A 386 18.05 -54.80 -32.80
N LEU A 387 16.92 -54.48 -33.44
CA LEU A 387 16.39 -55.24 -34.58
C LEU A 387 16.96 -54.83 -35.96
N LEU A 388 17.77 -53.77 -36.03
CA LEU A 388 18.44 -53.33 -37.27
C LEU A 388 19.91 -53.77 -37.37
N ASP A 389 20.49 -54.40 -36.33
CA ASP A 389 21.92 -54.77 -36.29
C ASP A 389 22.16 -56.29 -36.17
N MET A 390 21.11 -57.11 -36.28
CA MET A 390 21.22 -58.58 -36.30
C MET A 390 20.57 -59.22 -37.54
N GLY A 391 20.46 -58.47 -38.64
CA GLY A 391 20.15 -58.99 -39.98
C GLY A 391 21.42 -59.44 -40.68
N GLY A 392 21.97 -60.58 -40.23
CA GLY A 392 23.22 -61.13 -40.72
C GLY A 392 23.25 -61.36 -42.23
N LYS A 393 24.44 -61.08 -42.79
CA LYS A 393 25.01 -61.81 -43.94
C LYS A 393 24.73 -63.30 -43.80
N ILE A 394 24.21 -63.92 -44.87
CA ILE A 394 24.21 -65.35 -45.28
C ILE A 394 23.24 -65.36 -46.49
N TRP A 395 23.60 -65.44 -47.77
CA TRP A 395 24.37 -66.46 -48.50
C TRP A 395 25.04 -65.90 -49.78
N MET A 396 26.17 -66.51 -50.15
CA MET A 396 26.81 -66.46 -51.47
C MET A 396 25.99 -67.24 -52.52
N ARG A 397 25.77 -66.65 -53.69
CA ARG A 397 26.20 -67.15 -55.02
C ARG A 397 25.91 -66.13 -56.11
#